data_AF-A0A929MCG6-F1
#
_entry.id   AF-A0A929MCG6-F1
#
_cell.length_a   1.000
_cell.length_b   1.000
_cell.length_c   1.000
_cell.angle_alpha   90.00
_cell.angle_beta   90.00
_cell.angle_gamma   90.00
#
_symmetry.space_group_name_H-M   'P 1'
#
loop_
_entity.id
_entity.type
_entity.pdbx_description
1 polymer ?
#
loop_
_entity_poly.entity_id
_entity_poly.type
_entity_poly.pdbx_seq_one_letter_code
_entity_poly.pdbx_strand_id
1 'polypeptide(L)'
;MFELFSETLVDAGFAAVAGLGFAYASSPPKRTLIFCALLAAFAHASRFWIMQMGFFNISVATLIVSFMSGILGMLFAKRLKVPAEIIAFPALLPMVPGVFAYKG
;
A
#
# COMPACT_ATOMS: atom_id res chain seq x y z
N MET A 1 11.14 12.67 -15.60
CA MET A 1 10.94 13.06 -14.19
C MET A 1 9.53 13.58 -13.93
N PHE A 2 9.03 14.58 -14.67
CA PHE A 2 7.66 15.07 -14.48
C PHE A 2 6.58 14.01 -14.73
N GLU A 3 6.70 13.23 -15.82
CA GLU A 3 5.77 12.14 -16.13
C GLU A 3 5.77 11.04 -15.06
N LEU A 4 6.94 10.63 -14.56
CA LEU A 4 7.03 9.63 -13.50
C LEU A 4 6.31 10.09 -12.22
N PHE A 5 6.43 11.37 -11.90
CA PHE A 5 5.76 11.95 -10.74
C PHE A 5 4.23 11.97 -10.92
N SER A 6 3.72 12.32 -12.11
CA SER A 6 2.28 12.27 -12.39
C SER A 6 1.72 10.85 -12.35
N GLU A 7 2.42 9.87 -12.93
CA GLU A 7 2.02 8.45 -12.89
C GLU A 7 1.97 7.94 -11.44
N THR A 8 2.97 8.31 -10.63
CA THR A 8 3.01 7.95 -9.20
C THR A 8 1.79 8.51 -8.46
N LEU A 9 1.44 9.77 -8.69
CA LEU A 9 0.31 10.41 -8.01
C LEU A 9 -1.02 9.73 -8.37
N VAL A 10 -1.19 9.36 -9.64
CA VAL A 10 -2.39 8.66 -10.11
C VAL A 10 -2.45 7.25 -9.51
N ASP A 11 -1.36 6.48 -9.58
CA ASP A 11 -1.27 5.13 -8.99
C ASP A 11 -1.54 5.16 -7.47
N ALA A 12 -0.89 6.08 -6.75
CA ALA A 12 -1.09 6.27 -5.32
C ALA A 12 -2.54 6.67 -4.98
N GLY A 13 -3.16 7.51 -5.82
CA GLY A 13 -4.55 7.93 -5.66
C GLY A 13 -5.53 6.77 -5.78
N PHE A 14 -5.38 5.95 -6.83
CA PHE A 14 -6.21 4.75 -7.00
C PHE A 14 -5.97 3.72 -5.88
N ALA A 15 -4.72 3.53 -5.46
CA ALA A 15 -4.39 2.66 -4.33
C ALA A 15 -5.02 3.15 -3.02
N ALA A 16 -5.04 4.47 -2.75
CA ALA A 16 -5.73 5.04 -1.60
C ALA A 16 -7.23 4.75 -1.62
N VAL A 17 -7.89 4.93 -2.79
CA VAL A 17 -9.31 4.64 -2.94
C VAL A 17 -9.60 3.15 -2.70
N ALA A 18 -8.79 2.27 -3.28
CA ALA A 18 -8.92 0.82 -3.07
C ALA A 18 -8.70 0.44 -1.59
N GLY A 19 -7.64 0.95 -0.96
CA GLY A 19 -7.34 0.71 0.45
C GLY A 19 -8.43 1.21 1.38
N LEU A 20 -9.04 2.36 1.07
CA LEU A 20 -10.19 2.88 1.80
C LEU A 20 -11.42 1.98 1.65
N GLY A 21 -11.71 1.48 0.45
CA GLY A 21 -12.82 0.55 0.19
C GLY A 21 -12.65 -0.77 0.96
N PHE A 22 -11.47 -1.38 0.91
CA PHE A 22 -11.18 -2.59 1.67
C PHE A 22 -11.22 -2.36 3.17
N ALA A 23 -10.73 -1.21 3.64
CA ALA A 23 -10.83 -0.85 5.06
C ALA A 23 -12.29 -0.67 5.47
N TYR A 24 -13.10 0.03 4.68
CA TYR A 24 -14.51 0.24 5.00
C TYR A 24 -15.28 -1.07 5.15
N ALA A 25 -14.99 -2.07 4.28
CA ALA A 25 -15.62 -3.37 4.33
C ALA A 25 -15.38 -4.15 5.64
N SER A 26 -14.26 -3.88 6.35
CA SER A 26 -13.97 -4.52 7.65
C SER A 26 -14.60 -3.79 8.84
N SER A 27 -15.44 -2.78 8.59
CA SER A 27 -16.14 -1.97 9.62
C SER A 27 -15.25 -1.40 10.74
N PRO A 28 -14.07 -0.82 10.46
CA PRO A 28 -13.18 -0.32 11.48
C PRO A 28 -13.61 1.07 11.99
N PRO A 29 -13.03 1.56 13.10
CA PRO A 29 -13.30 2.92 13.57
C PRO A 29 -12.97 3.95 12.49
N LYS A 30 -13.88 4.89 12.20
CA LYS A 30 -13.75 5.86 11.09
C LYS A 30 -12.40 6.59 11.03
N ARG A 31 -11.79 6.89 12.18
CA ARG A 31 -10.47 7.52 12.29
C ARG A 31 -9.32 6.72 11.67
N THR A 32 -9.48 5.40 11.49
CA THR A 32 -8.47 4.50 10.93
C THR A 32 -8.49 4.48 9.40
N LEU A 33 -9.63 4.80 8.77
CA LEU A 33 -9.80 4.72 7.31
C LEU A 33 -8.77 5.57 6.55
N ILE A 34 -8.49 6.77 7.05
CA ILE A 34 -7.48 7.65 6.44
C ILE A 34 -6.08 7.05 6.50
N PHE A 35 -5.75 6.34 7.58
CA PHE A 35 -4.44 5.68 7.71
C PHE A 35 -4.33 4.47 6.78
N CYS A 36 -5.41 3.71 6.59
CA CYS A 36 -5.43 2.62 5.62
C CYS A 36 -5.23 3.14 4.18
N ALA A 37 -5.92 4.23 3.83
CA ALA A 37 -5.79 4.87 2.52
C ALA A 37 -4.37 5.42 2.27
N LEU A 38 -3.82 6.15 3.25
CA LEU A 38 -2.47 6.70 3.15
C LEU A 38 -1.39 5.61 3.10
N LEU A 39 -1.55 4.54 3.89
CA LEU A 39 -0.61 3.44 3.89
C LEU A 39 -0.68 2.65 2.57
N ALA A 40 -1.87 2.46 1.99
CA ALA A 40 -2.03 1.87 0.67
C ALA A 40 -1.35 2.69 -0.43
N ALA A 41 -1.59 4.01 -0.45
CA ALA A 41 -0.93 4.93 -1.37
C ALA A 41 0.60 4.89 -1.24
N PHE A 42 1.12 4.95 -0.01
CA PHE A 42 2.54 4.86 0.27
C PHE A 42 3.14 3.56 -0.26
N ALA A 43 2.47 2.43 0.00
CA ALA A 43 2.98 1.12 -0.37
C ALA A 43 2.97 0.93 -1.90
N HIS A 44 1.91 1.35 -2.58
CA HIS A 44 1.85 1.26 -4.05
C HIS A 44 2.87 2.18 -4.73
N ALA A 45 2.95 3.44 -4.29
CA ALA A 45 3.93 4.39 -4.79
C ALA A 45 5.36 3.88 -4.58
N SER A 46 5.71 3.43 -3.37
CA SER A 46 7.06 2.95 -3.08
C SER A 46 7.46 1.77 -3.96
N ARG A 47 6.53 0.83 -4.20
CA ARG A 47 6.76 -0.30 -5.10
C ARG A 47 6.96 0.16 -6.53
N PHE A 48 6.13 1.09 -7.01
CA PHE A 48 6.26 1.66 -8.34
C PHE A 48 7.65 2.28 -8.54
N TRP A 49 8.11 3.11 -7.60
CA TRP A 49 9.45 3.72 -7.64
C TRP A 49 10.59 2.69 -7.63
N ILE A 50 10.51 1.65 -6.80
CA ILE A 50 11.53 0.60 -6.76
C ILE A 50 11.60 -0.15 -8.10
N MET A 51 10.46 -0.41 -8.74
CA MET A 51 10.42 -1.08 -10.05
C MET A 51 11.06 -0.22 -11.16
N GLN A 52 10.95 1.11 -11.08
CA GLN A 52 11.57 2.02 -12.06
C GLN A 52 13.10 2.06 -11.96
N MET A 53 13.70 1.57 -10.87
CA MET A 53 15.15 1.47 -10.76
C MET A 53 15.73 0.38 -11.69
N GLY A 54 14.92 -0.54 -12.20
CA GLY A 54 15.33 -1.59 -13.14
C GLY A 54 16.11 -2.76 -12.53
N PHE A 55 16.48 -2.70 -11.24
CA PHE A 55 17.23 -3.76 -10.55
C PHE A 55 16.34 -4.83 -9.91
N PHE A 56 15.11 -4.49 -9.53
CA PHE A 56 14.22 -5.35 -8.78
C PHE A 56 13.00 -5.75 -9.60
N ASN A 57 12.71 -7.05 -9.62
CA ASN A 57 11.44 -7.54 -10.16
C ASN A 57 10.27 -7.17 -9.22
N ILE A 58 9.07 -7.34 -9.74
CA ILE A 58 7.81 -7.07 -9.04
C ILE A 58 7.72 -7.80 -7.69
N SER A 59 8.22 -9.04 -7.59
CA SER A 59 8.16 -9.85 -6.38
C SER A 59 9.05 -9.31 -5.27
N VAL A 60 10.30 -8.98 -5.59
CA VAL A 60 11.26 -8.41 -4.62
C VAL A 60 10.84 -7.01 -4.21
N ALA A 61 10.38 -6.17 -5.15
CA ALA A 61 9.85 -4.85 -4.82
C ALA A 61 8.63 -4.94 -3.88
N THR A 62 7.71 -5.88 -4.14
CA THR A 62 6.53 -6.12 -3.29
C THR A 62 6.93 -6.64 -1.90
N LEU A 63 7.94 -7.50 -1.81
CA LEU A 63 8.45 -8.03 -0.53
C LEU A 63 8.99 -6.90 0.36
N ILE A 64 9.90 -6.09 -0.18
CA ILE A 64 10.54 -4.98 0.56
C ILE A 64 9.47 -4.01 1.06
N VAL A 65 8.56 -3.60 0.17
CA VAL A 65 7.57 -2.57 0.50
C VAL A 65 6.48 -3.10 1.42
N SER A 66 6.04 -4.35 1.26
CA SER A 66 5.08 -4.99 2.17
C SER A 66 5.66 -5.11 3.58
N PHE A 67 6.94 -5.44 3.71
CA PHE A 67 7.61 -5.51 5.00
C PHE A 67 7.66 -4.13 5.68
N MET A 68 8.11 -3.09 4.95
CA MET A 68 8.15 -1.71 5.47
C MET A 68 6.75 -1.20 5.86
N SER A 69 5.75 -1.46 5.02
CA SER A 69 4.37 -1.02 5.25
C SER A 69 3.71 -1.79 6.39
N GLY A 70 4.06 -3.07 6.60
CA GLY A 70 3.65 -3.84 7.77
C GLY A 70 4.19 -3.25 9.08
N ILE A 71 5.46 -2.83 9.11
CA ILE A 71 6.05 -2.12 10.25
C ILE A 71 5.31 -0.80 10.52
N LEU A 72 5.09 0.01 9.47
CA LEU A 72 4.35 1.27 9.60
C LEU A 72 2.91 1.06 10.07
N GLY A 73 2.23 0.04 9.54
CA GLY A 73 0.88 -0.36 9.96
C GLY A 73 0.81 -0.71 11.44
N MET A 74 1.77 -1.48 11.95
CA MET A 74 1.88 -1.80 13.38
C MET A 74 2.11 -0.53 14.24
N LEU A 75 2.97 0.39 13.78
CA LEU A 75 3.21 1.65 14.48
C LEU A 75 1.95 2.53 14.54
N PHE A 76 1.20 2.62 13.44
CA PHE A 76 -0.07 3.36 13.41
C PHE A 76 -1.13 2.69 14.27
N ALA A 77 -1.23 1.37 14.24
CA ALA A 77 -2.19 0.61 15.05
C ALA A 77 -1.94 0.82 16.55
N LYS A 78 -0.67 0.77 16.98
CA LYS A 78 -0.27 1.07 18.37
C LYS A 78 -0.67 2.49 18.79
N ARG A 79 -0.45 3.48 17.92
CA ARG A 79 -0.83 4.89 18.19
C ARG A 79 -2.35 5.08 18.25
N LEU A 80 -3.08 4.41 17.36
CA LEU A 80 -4.55 4.51 17.25
C LEU A 80 -5.29 3.59 18.23
N LYS A 81 -4.56 2.76 18.97
CA LYS A 81 -5.06 1.77 19.94
C LYS A 81 -6.08 0.83 19.29
N VAL A 82 -5.71 0.26 18.15
CA VAL A 82 -6.50 -0.74 17.41
C VAL A 82 -5.63 -1.96 17.11
N PRO A 83 -6.23 -3.14 16.89
CA PRO A 83 -5.51 -4.30 16.34
C PRO A 83 -4.78 -3.94 15.03
N ALA A 84 -3.59 -4.51 14.82
CA ALA A 84 -2.74 -4.16 13.67
C ALA A 84 -3.38 -4.53 12.33
N GLU A 85 -4.16 -5.60 12.33
CA GLU A 85 -4.89 -6.18 11.21
C GLU A 85 -5.87 -5.18 10.60
N ILE A 86 -6.45 -4.29 11.42
CA ILE A 86 -7.39 -3.25 10.97
C ILE A 86 -6.73 -2.28 9.98
N ILE A 87 -5.41 -2.06 10.10
CA ILE A 87 -4.66 -1.14 9.25
C ILE A 87 -3.86 -1.90 8.20
N ALA A 88 -3.11 -2.92 8.62
CA ALA A 88 -2.17 -3.61 7.75
C ALA A 88 -2.86 -4.41 6.63
N PHE A 89 -3.95 -5.13 6.91
CA PHE A 89 -4.61 -5.93 5.88
C PHE A 89 -5.23 -5.10 4.75
N PRO A 90 -6.12 -4.12 5.02
CA PRO A 90 -6.73 -3.36 3.94
C PRO A 90 -5.73 -2.48 3.18
N ALA A 91 -4.66 -2.03 3.83
CA ALA A 91 -3.64 -1.22 3.17
C ALA A 91 -2.76 -2.03 2.20
N LEU A 92 -2.55 -3.33 2.45
CA LEU A 92 -1.70 -4.18 1.62
C LEU A 92 -2.47 -4.90 0.50
N LEU A 93 -3.80 -5.01 0.59
CA LEU A 93 -4.62 -5.67 -0.44
C LEU A 93 -4.44 -5.10 -1.86
N PRO A 94 -4.34 -3.77 -2.07
CA PRO A 94 -4.08 -3.21 -3.39
C PRO A 94 -2.75 -3.66 -4.00
N MET A 95 -1.76 -4.04 -3.18
CA MET A 95 -0.43 -4.44 -3.68
C MET A 95 -0.39 -5.83 -4.33
N VAL A 96 -1.48 -6.59 -4.34
CA VAL A 96 -1.50 -7.93 -4.95
C VAL A 96 -1.21 -7.80 -6.46
N PRO A 97 -0.06 -8.30 -6.94
CA PRO A 97 0.44 -8.01 -8.30
C PRO A 97 -0.35 -8.67 -9.43
N GLY A 98 -1.25 -9.62 -9.12
CA GLY A 98 -2.04 -10.34 -10.11
C GLY A 98 -1.18 -11.01 -11.19
N VAL A 99 -1.63 -10.92 -12.44
CA VAL A 99 -0.99 -11.55 -13.61
C VAL A 99 0.47 -11.08 -13.80
N PHE A 100 0.81 -9.86 -13.37
CA PHE A 100 2.16 -9.31 -13.54
C PHE A 100 3.23 -10.06 -12.76
N ALA A 101 2.88 -10.77 -11.68
CA ALA A 101 3.84 -11.60 -10.93
C ALA A 101 4.23 -12.89 -11.66
N TYR A 102 3.42 -13.34 -12.63
CA TYR A 102 3.62 -14.60 -13.34
C TYR A 102 4.23 -14.42 -14.73
N LYS A 103 4.36 -13.16 -15.19
CA LYS A 103 5.09 -12.79 -16.40
C LYS A 103 6.55 -12.55 -16.04
N GLY A 104 7.27 -13.65 -15.82
CA GLY A 104 8.73 -13.65 -15.61
C GLY A 104 9.49 -13.58 -16.93
#